data_AF-A0A1V6CJ59-F1
#
_entry.id   AF-A0A1V6CJ59-F1
#
_cell.length_a   1.000
_cell.length_b   1.000
_cell.length_c   1.000
_cell.angle_alpha   90.00
_cell.angle_beta   90.00
_cell.angle_gamma   90.00
#
_symmetry.space_group_name_H-M   'P 1'
#
loop_
_entity.id
_entity.type
_entity.pdbx_description
1 polymer ?
#
loop_
_entity_poly.entity_id
_entity_poly.type
_entity_poly.pdbx_seq_one_letter_code
_entity_poly.pdbx_strand_id
1 'polypeptide(L)'
;MSTSDKRASVSIYCKIYTENFSQAMIDRYATGKEIYNFLLKDAKCCLPLKGDCNLWYLGTNEKFGHIIYNERVWHWSWGEASFDTVQEFIDVVYKDGLFTKGQYLKLSAKIEEGRMIGDMYLIGEYLSEKIKPSTTTSTEKENNHVI
;
A
#
# COMPACT_ATOMS: atom_id res chain seq x y z
N MET A 1 8.97 32.31 8.99
CA MET A 1 8.69 31.46 10.15
C MET A 1 8.86 30.02 9.72
N SER A 2 9.79 29.25 10.29
CA SER A 2 9.92 27.83 9.96
C SER A 2 8.72 27.10 10.55
N THR A 3 7.73 26.76 9.73
CA THR A 3 6.68 25.83 10.11
C THR A 3 7.36 24.50 10.37
N SER A 4 7.58 24.14 11.63
CA SER A 4 8.00 22.79 11.98
C SER A 4 6.95 21.84 11.39
N ASP A 5 7.37 20.97 10.46
CA ASP A 5 6.46 19.98 9.87
C ASP A 5 5.77 19.22 11.00
N LYS A 6 4.43 19.23 11.03
CA LYS A 6 3.63 18.57 12.07
C LYS A 6 3.99 17.09 12.12
N ARG A 7 4.24 16.57 13.32
CA ARG A 7 4.64 15.17 13.58
C ARG A 7 3.63 14.48 14.49
N ALA A 8 3.62 13.15 14.43
CA ALA A 8 2.80 12.30 15.29
C ALA A 8 3.60 11.06 15.72
N SER A 9 3.22 10.49 16.86
CA SER A 9 3.74 9.18 17.28
C SER A 9 3.11 8.11 16.40
N VAL A 10 3.93 7.23 15.82
CA VAL A 10 3.48 6.19 14.92
C VAL A 10 4.30 4.91 15.09
N SER A 11 3.64 3.76 15.14
CA SER A 11 4.27 2.45 15.02
C SER A 11 3.53 1.63 13.97
N ILE A 12 4.19 1.27 12.87
CA ILE A 12 3.60 0.43 11.81
C ILE A 12 4.43 -0.82 11.61
N TYR A 13 3.78 -1.97 11.71
CA TYR A 13 4.40 -3.26 11.49
C TYR A 13 3.38 -4.31 11.04
N CYS A 14 3.80 -5.22 10.17
CA CYS A 14 3.11 -6.49 9.98
C CYS A 14 4.12 -7.61 9.79
N LYS A 15 3.76 -8.79 10.26
CA LYS A 15 4.46 -10.03 10.01
C LYS A 15 3.96 -10.60 8.69
N ILE A 16 4.85 -10.78 7.73
CA ILE A 16 4.60 -11.54 6.49
C ILE A 16 5.56 -12.73 6.44
N TYR A 17 5.36 -13.66 5.50
CA TYR A 17 6.18 -14.88 5.45
C TYR A 17 7.65 -14.58 5.16
N THR A 18 7.90 -13.64 4.25
CA THR A 18 9.22 -13.07 4.00
C THR A 18 9.54 -12.09 5.14
N GLU A 19 10.62 -12.29 5.89
CA GLU A 19 11.02 -11.38 7.00
C GLU A 19 11.54 -10.01 6.52
N ASN A 20 11.01 -9.50 5.40
CA ASN A 20 11.53 -8.37 4.66
C ASN A 20 10.71 -7.08 4.88
N PHE A 21 9.56 -7.16 5.56
CA PHE A 21 8.78 -5.97 5.85
C PHE A 21 9.59 -4.97 6.68
N SER A 22 9.58 -3.71 6.27
CA SER A 22 10.47 -2.70 6.84
C SER A 22 10.07 -2.33 8.28
N GLN A 23 11.02 -2.43 9.21
CA GLN A 23 10.85 -2.01 10.61
C GLN A 23 11.06 -0.49 10.84
N ALA A 24 11.26 0.29 9.77
CA ALA A 24 11.68 1.70 9.85
C ALA A 24 10.64 2.68 10.44
N MET A 25 9.43 2.18 10.71
CA MET A 25 8.32 2.95 11.26
C MET A 25 7.82 2.36 12.59
N ILE A 26 8.59 1.49 13.25
CA ILE A 26 8.29 1.05 14.62
C ILE A 26 8.68 2.17 15.59
N ASP A 27 7.78 2.50 16.53
CA ASP A 27 7.97 3.48 17.63
C ASP A 27 8.63 4.80 17.21
N ARG A 28 8.13 5.39 16.12
CA ARG A 28 8.72 6.58 15.49
C ARG A 28 7.86 7.82 15.71
N TYR A 29 8.51 8.97 15.89
CA TYR A 29 7.86 10.27 15.77
C TYR A 29 8.04 10.81 14.35
N ALA A 30 7.00 10.81 13.51
CA ALA A 30 7.11 11.01 12.06
C ALA A 30 6.19 12.11 11.52
N THR A 31 6.64 12.80 10.46
CA THR A 31 5.81 13.69 9.65
C THR A 31 4.86 12.92 8.75
N GLY A 32 3.79 13.58 8.28
CA GLY A 32 2.92 12.99 7.27
C GLY A 32 3.66 12.60 5.99
N LYS A 33 4.71 13.33 5.61
CA LYS A 33 5.57 12.97 4.46
C LYS A 33 6.35 11.67 4.70
N GLU A 34 6.91 11.49 5.90
CA GLU A 34 7.62 10.25 6.27
C GLU A 34 6.68 9.05 6.29
N ILE A 35 5.47 9.20 6.87
CA ILE A 35 4.45 8.15 6.89
C ILE A 35 4.03 7.79 5.46
N TYR A 36 3.68 8.79 4.65
CA TYR A 36 3.28 8.60 3.25
C TYR A 36 4.36 7.89 2.44
N ASN A 37 5.61 8.33 2.57
CA ASN A 37 6.74 7.71 1.85
C ASN A 37 6.97 6.27 2.30
N PHE A 38 6.78 5.96 3.59
CA PHE A 38 6.89 4.60 4.10
C PHE A 38 5.79 3.69 3.55
N LEU A 39 4.53 4.14 3.55
CA LEU A 39 3.40 3.35 3.03
C LEU A 39 3.56 3.01 1.54
N LEU A 40 4.09 3.94 0.75
CA LEU A 40 4.33 3.74 -0.69
C LEU A 40 5.69 3.14 -1.02
N LYS A 41 6.54 2.90 -0.03
CA LYS A 41 7.86 2.33 -0.24
C LYS A 41 7.73 0.90 -0.74
N ASP A 42 8.56 0.55 -1.71
CA ASP A 42 8.76 -0.80 -2.23
C ASP A 42 9.22 -1.72 -1.09
N ALA A 43 8.42 -2.76 -0.83
CA ALA A 43 8.63 -3.73 0.23
C ALA A 43 9.65 -4.81 -0.16
N LYS A 44 9.99 -4.93 -1.46
CA LYS A 44 10.96 -5.88 -1.99
C LYS A 44 10.63 -7.34 -1.65
N CYS A 45 9.36 -7.66 -1.52
CA CYS A 45 8.90 -9.03 -1.26
C CYS A 45 8.64 -9.79 -2.56
N CYS A 46 8.45 -9.07 -3.67
CA CYS A 46 8.26 -9.67 -5.01
C CYS A 46 9.50 -9.58 -5.92
N LEU A 47 10.72 -9.51 -5.39
CA LEU A 47 11.94 -9.39 -6.22
C LEU A 47 12.00 -10.49 -7.31
N PRO A 48 12.39 -10.16 -8.56
CA PRO A 48 12.97 -8.89 -9.01
C PRO A 48 11.96 -7.79 -9.40
N LEU A 49 10.65 -8.04 -9.25
CA LEU A 49 9.62 -7.05 -9.55
C LEU A 49 9.67 -5.90 -8.53
N LYS A 50 9.31 -4.70 -8.99
CA LYS A 50 9.29 -3.48 -8.18
C LYS A 50 7.87 -2.94 -8.07
N GLY A 51 7.62 -2.19 -7.00
CA GLY A 51 6.37 -1.46 -6.79
C GLY A 51 5.37 -2.16 -5.87
N ASP A 52 5.77 -3.24 -5.19
CA ASP A 52 4.99 -3.86 -4.13
C ASP A 52 5.01 -2.99 -2.87
N CYS A 53 4.07 -2.05 -2.76
CA CYS A 53 4.12 -1.08 -1.67
C CYS A 53 3.79 -1.70 -0.30
N ASN A 54 4.47 -1.24 0.75
CA ASN A 54 4.21 -1.66 2.14
C ASN A 54 2.72 -1.62 2.52
N LEU A 55 1.99 -0.62 2.01
CA LEU A 55 0.56 -0.46 2.24
C LEU A 55 -0.26 -1.72 1.89
N TRP A 56 0.07 -2.42 0.80
CA TRP A 56 -0.67 -3.62 0.40
C TRP A 56 -0.52 -4.73 1.43
N TYR A 57 0.71 -4.97 1.90
CA TYR A 57 0.97 -5.97 2.93
C TYR A 57 0.23 -5.70 4.24
N LEU A 58 0.01 -4.44 4.62
CA LEU A 58 -0.80 -4.12 5.80
C LEU A 58 -2.25 -4.57 5.61
N GLY A 59 -2.82 -4.41 4.41
CA GLY A 59 -4.20 -4.79 4.11
C GLY A 59 -4.41 -6.27 3.77
N THR A 60 -3.33 -7.02 3.47
CA THR A 60 -3.39 -8.43 3.02
C THR A 60 -2.52 -9.38 3.84
N ASN A 61 -2.00 -8.97 5.01
CA ASN A 61 -1.15 -9.86 5.82
C ASN A 61 -1.93 -11.04 6.40
N GLU A 62 -1.30 -12.22 6.48
CA GLU A 62 -1.95 -13.42 7.03
C GLU A 62 -1.66 -13.67 8.52
N LYS A 63 -0.61 -13.04 9.06
CA LYS A 63 -0.11 -13.38 10.41
C LYS A 63 -0.61 -12.41 11.47
N PHE A 64 0.09 -11.31 11.69
CA PHE A 64 -0.32 -10.32 12.67
C PHE A 64 0.38 -9.01 12.37
N GLY A 65 -0.15 -7.93 12.90
CA GLY A 65 0.49 -6.65 12.80
C GLY A 65 -0.26 -5.58 13.58
N HIS A 66 0.24 -4.37 13.49
CA HIS A 66 -0.34 -3.22 14.12
C HIS A 66 -0.04 -1.93 13.37
N ILE A 67 -0.98 -1.01 13.50
CA ILE A 67 -0.77 0.42 13.30
C ILE A 67 -1.14 1.08 14.62
N ILE A 68 -0.18 1.76 15.23
CA ILE A 68 -0.41 2.66 16.36
C ILE A 68 -0.17 4.06 15.85
N TYR A 69 -1.12 4.96 16.08
CA TYR A 69 -1.01 6.36 15.70
C TYR A 69 -1.52 7.23 16.84
N ASN A 70 -0.62 8.00 17.45
CA ASN A 70 -0.85 8.69 18.71
C ASN A 70 -1.42 7.72 19.77
N GLU A 71 -2.70 7.85 20.12
CA GLU A 71 -3.39 7.01 21.11
C GLU A 71 -4.30 5.95 20.47
N ARG A 72 -4.41 5.94 19.14
CA ARG A 72 -5.25 4.98 18.40
C ARG A 72 -4.45 3.75 18.05
N VAL A 73 -5.10 2.60 18.18
CA VAL A 73 -4.50 1.29 17.93
C VAL A 73 -5.41 0.53 16.97
N TRP A 74 -4.81 0.08 15.88
CA TRP A 74 -5.35 -0.95 15.00
C TRP A 74 -4.43 -2.15 15.08
N HIS A 75 -4.99 -3.32 15.33
CA HIS A 75 -4.24 -4.56 15.42
C HIS A 75 -4.91 -5.61 14.54
N TRP A 76 -4.11 -6.55 14.06
CA TRP A 76 -4.60 -7.74 13.36
C TRP A 76 -4.01 -8.98 14.00
N SER A 77 -4.87 -9.97 14.20
CA SER A 77 -4.48 -11.34 14.52
C SER A 77 -4.38 -12.15 13.22
N TRP A 78 -4.21 -13.47 13.35
CA TRP A 78 -4.06 -14.38 12.21
C TRP A 78 -5.27 -14.31 11.27
N GLY A 79 -5.02 -13.91 10.02
CA GLY A 79 -6.03 -13.77 8.97
C GLY A 79 -6.95 -12.55 9.08
N GLU A 80 -6.68 -11.59 9.98
CA GLU A 80 -7.60 -10.46 10.24
C GLU A 80 -7.23 -9.17 9.48
N ALA A 81 -6.23 -9.19 8.59
CA ALA A 81 -5.85 -8.01 7.83
C ALA A 81 -7.01 -7.45 7.01
N SER A 82 -7.14 -6.12 6.98
CA SER A 82 -8.23 -5.45 6.27
C SER A 82 -7.81 -4.09 5.75
N PHE A 83 -8.11 -3.86 4.47
CA PHE A 83 -7.98 -2.55 3.85
C PHE A 83 -8.92 -1.50 4.45
N ASP A 84 -10.03 -1.89 5.09
CA ASP A 84 -10.90 -0.93 5.80
C ASP A 84 -10.17 -0.33 7.01
N THR A 85 -9.42 -1.16 7.73
CA THR A 85 -8.57 -0.72 8.84
C THR A 85 -7.44 0.21 8.36
N VAL A 86 -6.80 -0.13 7.24
CA VAL A 86 -5.74 0.70 6.65
C VAL A 86 -6.31 2.04 6.15
N GLN A 87 -7.53 2.03 5.59
CA GLN A 87 -8.24 3.25 5.19
C GLN A 87 -8.59 4.12 6.40
N GLU A 88 -9.10 3.54 7.49
CA GLU A 88 -9.41 4.30 8.71
C GLU A 88 -8.18 5.02 9.26
N PHE A 89 -7.02 4.33 9.29
CA PHE A 89 -5.75 4.96 9.65
C PHE A 89 -5.43 6.16 8.75
N ILE A 90 -5.54 6.00 7.43
CA ILE A 90 -5.25 7.06 6.47
C ILE A 90 -6.21 8.25 6.63
N ASP A 91 -7.49 7.97 6.87
CA ASP A 91 -8.52 8.97 7.15
C ASP A 91 -8.18 9.78 8.41
N VAL A 92 -7.74 9.11 9.48
CA VAL A 92 -7.34 9.77 10.73
C VAL A 92 -6.14 10.69 10.51
N VAL A 93 -5.08 10.20 9.86
CA VAL A 93 -3.87 11.01 9.60
C VAL A 93 -4.19 12.22 8.69
N TYR A 94 -5.14 12.06 7.76
CA TYR A 94 -5.62 13.16 6.94
C TYR A 94 -6.45 14.17 7.74
N LYS A 95 -7.38 13.72 8.58
CA LYS A 95 -8.20 14.57 9.46
C LYS A 95 -7.34 15.37 10.44
N ASP A 96 -6.24 14.77 10.92
CA ASP A 96 -5.25 15.44 11.77
C ASP A 96 -4.36 16.42 10.98
N GLY A 97 -4.52 16.53 9.67
CA GLY A 97 -3.83 17.50 8.82
C GLY A 97 -2.36 17.16 8.54
N LEU A 98 -1.94 15.91 8.76
CA LEU A 98 -0.57 15.47 8.42
C LEU A 98 -0.45 15.12 6.94
N PHE A 99 -1.50 14.53 6.35
CA PHE A 99 -1.53 14.31 4.91
C PHE A 99 -2.11 15.52 4.17
N THR A 100 -1.49 15.86 3.05
CA THR A 100 -2.12 16.69 2.03
C THR A 100 -3.24 15.91 1.33
N LYS A 101 -4.20 16.62 0.72
CA LYS A 101 -5.26 15.99 -0.09
C LYS A 101 -4.69 15.08 -1.20
N GLY A 102 -3.58 15.49 -1.84
CA GLY A 102 -2.93 14.69 -2.88
C GLY A 102 -2.34 13.38 -2.35
N GLN A 103 -1.71 13.42 -1.17
CA GLN A 103 -1.21 12.20 -0.51
C GLN A 103 -2.35 11.26 -0.13
N TYR A 104 -3.41 11.81 0.48
CA TYR A 104 -4.61 11.05 0.85
C TYR A 104 -5.25 10.34 -0.35
N LEU A 105 -5.50 11.06 -1.45
CA LEU A 105 -6.10 10.49 -2.66
C LEU A 105 -5.23 9.38 -3.27
N LYS A 106 -3.91 9.58 -3.29
CA LYS A 106 -2.98 8.58 -3.83
C LYS A 106 -2.89 7.32 -2.96
N LEU A 107 -2.93 7.47 -1.63
CA LEU A 107 -3.00 6.33 -0.72
C LEU A 107 -4.33 5.59 -0.86
N SER A 108 -5.44 6.30 -0.97
CA SER A 108 -6.78 5.71 -1.18
C SER A 108 -6.83 4.92 -2.49
N ALA A 109 -6.29 5.46 -3.58
CA ALA A 109 -6.19 4.72 -4.85
C ALA A 109 -5.35 3.44 -4.72
N LYS A 110 -4.30 3.44 -3.89
CA LYS A 110 -3.49 2.26 -3.64
C LYS A 110 -4.19 1.22 -2.76
N ILE A 111 -5.04 1.67 -1.84
CA ILE A 111 -5.95 0.78 -1.11
C ILE A 111 -6.87 0.06 -2.09
N GLU A 112 -7.52 0.78 -3.00
CA GLU A 112 -8.41 0.17 -3.99
C GLU A 112 -7.67 -0.79 -4.94
N GLU A 113 -6.45 -0.45 -5.39
CA GLU A 113 -5.57 -1.41 -6.08
C GLU A 113 -5.34 -2.67 -5.24
N GLY A 114 -5.05 -2.52 -3.95
CA GLY A 114 -4.82 -3.63 -3.04
C GLY A 114 -6.06 -4.52 -2.84
N ARG A 115 -7.25 -3.92 -2.74
CA ARG A 115 -8.52 -4.66 -2.64
C ARG A 115 -8.77 -5.53 -3.86
N MET A 116 -8.43 -5.03 -5.06
CA MET A 116 -8.55 -5.82 -6.29
C MET A 116 -7.57 -7.00 -6.32
N ILE A 117 -6.39 -6.87 -5.73
CA ILE A 117 -5.43 -7.97 -5.58
C ILE A 117 -5.95 -9.00 -4.57
N GLY A 118 -6.47 -8.54 -3.43
CA GLY A 118 -7.12 -9.37 -2.41
C GLY A 118 -6.21 -10.24 -1.54
N ASP A 119 -5.05 -10.65 -2.06
CA ASP A 119 -4.11 -11.58 -1.41
C ASP A 119 -2.66 -11.12 -1.61
N MET A 120 -1.84 -11.14 -0.56
CA MET A 120 -0.42 -10.77 -0.65
C MET A 120 0.38 -11.63 -1.63
N TYR A 121 0.00 -12.90 -1.83
CA TYR A 121 0.68 -13.81 -2.75
C TYR A 121 0.40 -13.49 -4.22
N LEU A 122 -0.70 -12.80 -4.51
CA LEU A 122 -1.07 -12.37 -5.86
C LEU A 122 -0.43 -11.03 -6.27
N ILE A 123 0.23 -10.32 -5.36
CA ILE A 123 0.90 -9.03 -5.66
C ILE A 123 1.94 -9.19 -6.78
N GLY A 124 2.72 -10.28 -6.77
CA GLY A 124 3.75 -10.52 -7.79
C GLY A 124 3.15 -10.75 -9.18
N GLU A 125 2.05 -11.49 -9.27
CA GLU A 125 1.32 -11.71 -10.52
C GLU A 125 0.74 -10.40 -11.05
N TYR A 126 0.04 -9.65 -10.19
CA TYR A 126 -0.51 -8.33 -10.51
C TYR A 126 0.57 -7.38 -11.07
N LEU A 127 1.73 -7.30 -10.42
CA LEU A 127 2.85 -6.47 -10.88
C LEU A 127 3.41 -6.95 -12.22
N SER A 128 3.51 -8.26 -12.41
CA SER A 128 3.99 -8.85 -13.67
C SER A 128 3.08 -8.49 -14.84
N GLU A 129 1.76 -8.55 -14.65
CA GLU A 129 0.78 -8.17 -15.67
C GLU A 129 0.79 -6.69 -15.96
N LYS A 130 0.92 -5.86 -14.93
CA LYS A 130 0.99 -4.39 -15.05
C LYS A 130 2.24 -3.90 -15.81
N ILE A 131 3.33 -4.68 -15.77
CA ILE A 131 4.58 -4.37 -16.48
C ILE A 131 4.54 -4.83 -17.94
N LYS A 132 3.70 -5.82 -18.30
CA LYS A 132 3.60 -6.27 -19.69
C LYS A 132 3.13 -5.10 -20.57
N PRO A 133 3.84 -4.78 -21.66
CA PRO A 133 3.32 -3.81 -22.63
C PRO A 133 1.99 -4.35 -23.17
N SER A 134 0.94 -3.53 -23.12
CA SER A 134 -0.37 -3.84 -23.69
C SER A 134 -0.19 -4.28 -25.13
N THR A 135 -0.27 -5.59 -25.38
CA THR A 135 -0.27 -6.12 -26.73
C THR A 135 -1.70 -6.02 -27.23
N THR A 136 -2.13 -4.80 -27.56
CA THR A 136 -3.38 -4.61 -28.30
C THR A 136 -3.08 -5.03 -29.73
N THR A 137 -3.20 -6.33 -30.01
CA THR A 137 -3.24 -6.84 -31.38
C THR A 137 -4.55 -6.36 -31.99
N SER A 138 -4.49 -5.26 -32.74
CA SER A 138 -5.55 -4.92 -33.70
C SER A 138 -5.59 -6.03 -34.75
N THR A 139 -6.38 -7.07 -34.50
CA THR A 139 -6.79 -7.99 -35.56
C THR A 139 -7.92 -7.31 -36.33
N GLU A 140 -7.56 -6.36 -37.19
CA GLU A 140 -8.46 -5.98 -38.27
C GLU A 140 -8.54 -7.18 -39.22
N LYS A 141 -9.72 -7.79 -39.21
CA LYS A 141 -10.16 -8.81 -40.15
C LYS A 141 -10.09 -8.24 -41.56
N GLU A 142 -9.05 -8.55 -42.32
CA GLU A 142 -9.17 -8.62 -43.78
C GLU A 142 -9.87 -9.94 -44.16
N ASN A 143 -11.17 -10.00 -43.85
CA ASN A 143 -12.08 -10.84 -44.60
C ASN A 143 -12.60 -10.00 -45.77
N ASN A 144 -11.95 -10.08 -46.92
CA ASN A 144 -12.59 -9.78 -48.20
C ASN A 144 -12.27 -10.91 -49.18
N HIS A 145 -13.18 -11.88 -49.22
CA HIS A 145 -13.26 -12.89 -50.26
C HIS A 145 -14.22 -12.36 -51.35
N VAL A 146 -13.69 -12.25 -52.57
CA VAL A 146 -14.32 -12.55 -53.88
C VAL A 146 -15.68 -11.90 -54.21
N ILE A 147 -15.72 -11.02 -55.21
CA ILE A 147 -16.20 -11.31 -56.59
C ILE A 147 -15.35 -10.49 -57.58
#